data_AF-A0A2H5XCP7-F1
#
_entry.id   AF-A0A2H5XCP7-F1
#
_cell.length_a   1.000
_cell.length_b   1.000
_cell.length_c   1.000
_cell.angle_alpha   90.00
_cell.angle_beta   90.00
_cell.angle_gamma   90.00
#
_symmetry.space_group_name_H-M   'P 1'
#
loop_
_entity.id
_entity.type
_entity.pdbx_description
1 polymer ?
#
loop_
_entity_poly.entity_id
_entity_poly.type
_entity_poly.pdbx_seq_one_letter_code
_entity_poly.pdbx_strand_id
1 'polypeptide(L)'
;MRRMRWICCGLVLAWVLALSLPAQQSTDYEVKLKQQGADPQAVRLVVEQIKRLLQSDTSEAKIGALDWLLRDSKACSPDLAPLILPLCRDPNLEVRVRAIRNLRWLVEDAQNAAALEGFIQALSSDDKAVRQEALTVLLQSAQSNSPLHRHSAIVHLLPQLVKHPDPETATTALKVVGASEELQARADLLAACMEVSRRDDARIRAAAAEVLLGYLNRLNEQRTKVLSVLTAVAEKDGALKERLAQLTPAAPAGNNATVAAQPLLLTLPANAPDLTFFTAFVQPLLAKPLAAAGGKSCVSCHTDPAQQTRYRLQPPEADGRFTLQATIHNYQATLQAVNLQAPMESELVRKVAQPHGGVGALWAEEGSMERQLLAAWLNGEKLDASLRTLLDFEFFVQNIQPILVKVGEDGSSCATCHNTHAVFNIRPLRSDGTWTLADARHNYANALKVVDVDDPLNSLILKKPISAREGSPDTGVPHAGGVRWRDRRDAAEWKALYAWVQRRLLK
;
A
#
# COMPACT_ATOMS: atom_id res chain seq x y z
N MET A 1 -60.27 3.29 -1.13
CA MET A 1 -59.86 3.20 -2.55
C MET A 1 -58.50 3.82 -2.90
N ARG A 2 -57.87 4.69 -2.08
CA ARG A 2 -56.54 5.29 -2.40
C ARG A 2 -55.30 4.46 -1.97
N ARG A 3 -55.43 3.46 -1.09
CA ARG A 3 -54.30 2.58 -0.67
C ARG A 3 -53.99 1.43 -1.63
N MET A 4 -54.90 1.07 -2.54
CA MET A 4 -54.70 -0.05 -3.49
C MET A 4 -53.95 0.35 -4.77
N ARG A 5 -53.91 1.65 -5.11
CA ARG A 5 -53.23 2.15 -6.32
C ARG A 5 -51.70 2.18 -6.20
N TRP A 6 -51.16 2.32 -5.00
CA TRP A 6 -49.70 2.36 -4.77
C TRP A 6 -49.05 0.97 -4.81
N ILE A 7 -49.79 -0.08 -4.46
CA ILE A 7 -49.32 -1.47 -4.52
C ILE A 7 -49.25 -1.94 -5.99
N CYS A 8 -50.22 -1.56 -6.83
CA CYS A 8 -50.19 -1.86 -8.26
C CYS A 8 -49.08 -1.11 -9.01
N CYS A 9 -48.80 0.17 -8.70
CA CYS A 9 -47.70 0.89 -9.33
C CYS A 9 -46.31 0.31 -8.98
N GLY A 10 -46.10 -0.13 -7.74
CA GLY A 10 -44.85 -0.78 -7.33
C GLY A 10 -44.61 -2.14 -8.00
N LEU A 11 -45.69 -2.94 -8.16
CA LEU A 11 -45.63 -4.22 -8.87
C LEU A 11 -45.39 -4.07 -10.37
N VAL A 12 -45.99 -3.05 -11.00
CA VAL A 12 -45.77 -2.76 -12.43
C VAL A 12 -44.36 -2.22 -12.69
N LEU A 13 -43.82 -1.36 -11.80
CA LEU A 13 -42.44 -0.88 -11.92
C LEU A 13 -41.42 -2.03 -11.74
N ALA A 14 -41.65 -2.92 -10.76
CA ALA A 14 -40.82 -4.10 -10.55
C ALA A 14 -40.90 -5.09 -11.73
N TRP A 15 -42.07 -5.24 -12.35
CA TRP A 15 -42.26 -6.04 -13.57
C TRP A 15 -41.56 -5.44 -14.79
N VAL A 16 -41.65 -4.12 -14.99
CA VAL A 16 -40.97 -3.43 -16.10
C VAL A 16 -39.45 -3.49 -15.93
N LEU A 17 -38.94 -3.30 -14.71
CA LEU A 17 -37.52 -3.47 -14.39
C LEU A 17 -37.06 -4.92 -14.63
N ALA A 18 -37.85 -5.91 -14.22
CA ALA A 18 -37.55 -7.33 -14.44
C ALA A 18 -37.55 -7.72 -15.93
N LEU A 19 -38.35 -7.06 -16.77
CA LEU A 19 -38.36 -7.28 -18.23
C LEU A 19 -37.21 -6.55 -18.95
N SER A 20 -36.71 -5.44 -18.41
CA SER A 20 -35.58 -4.69 -19.01
C SER A 20 -34.20 -5.27 -18.69
N LEU A 21 -34.05 -5.95 -17.54
CA LEU A 21 -32.76 -6.54 -17.12
C LEU A 21 -32.21 -7.59 -18.13
N PRO A 22 -33.00 -8.56 -18.62
CA PRO A 22 -32.53 -9.55 -19.59
C PRO A 22 -32.11 -8.92 -20.92
N ALA A 23 -32.86 -7.92 -21.38
CA ALA A 23 -32.54 -7.17 -22.60
C ALA A 23 -31.23 -6.38 -22.47
N GLN A 24 -31.01 -5.76 -21.31
CA GLN A 24 -29.79 -5.00 -21.01
C GLN A 24 -28.55 -5.91 -20.86
N GLN A 25 -28.70 -7.07 -20.19
CA GLN A 25 -27.63 -8.07 -20.05
C GLN A 25 -27.21 -8.66 -21.40
N SER A 26 -28.18 -8.90 -22.28
CA SER A 26 -27.92 -9.36 -23.65
C SER A 26 -27.12 -8.32 -24.46
N THR A 27 -27.49 -7.04 -24.35
CA THR A 27 -26.75 -5.96 -25.02
C THR A 27 -25.34 -5.76 -24.47
N ASP A 28 -25.15 -5.87 -23.16
CA ASP A 28 -23.82 -5.74 -22.53
C ASP A 28 -22.89 -6.90 -22.92
N TYR A 29 -23.44 -8.11 -23.05
CA TYR A 29 -22.69 -9.28 -23.50
C TYR A 29 -22.21 -9.15 -24.96
N GLU A 30 -23.06 -8.69 -25.90
CA GLU A 30 -22.65 -8.48 -27.29
C GLU A 30 -21.58 -7.38 -27.43
N VAL A 31 -21.65 -6.32 -26.60
CA VAL A 31 -20.63 -5.28 -26.54
C VAL A 31 -19.29 -5.85 -26.03
N LYS A 32 -19.32 -6.68 -24.98
CA LYS A 32 -18.13 -7.36 -24.44
C LYS A 32 -17.45 -8.25 -25.49
N LEU A 33 -18.23 -9.00 -26.28
CA LEU A 33 -17.69 -9.84 -27.35
C LEU A 33 -16.96 -9.03 -28.44
N LYS A 34 -17.54 -7.89 -28.85
CA LYS A 34 -16.92 -6.99 -29.81
C LYS A 34 -15.61 -6.39 -29.29
N GLN A 35 -15.57 -5.98 -28.02
CA GLN A 35 -14.35 -5.47 -27.39
C GLN A 35 -13.22 -6.52 -27.32
N GLN A 36 -13.58 -7.80 -27.21
CA GLN A 36 -12.64 -8.91 -27.18
C GLN A 36 -12.24 -9.43 -28.58
N GLY A 37 -12.67 -8.75 -29.65
CA GLY A 37 -12.40 -9.14 -31.03
C GLY A 37 -12.96 -10.52 -31.41
N ALA A 38 -13.99 -10.99 -30.69
CA ALA A 38 -14.61 -12.28 -30.97
C ALA A 38 -15.66 -12.15 -32.07
N ASP A 39 -15.74 -13.15 -32.95
CA ASP A 39 -16.86 -13.26 -33.91
C ASP A 39 -18.14 -13.66 -33.14
N PRO A 40 -19.16 -12.77 -33.06
CA PRO A 40 -20.39 -13.06 -32.32
C PRO A 40 -21.15 -14.26 -32.88
N GLN A 41 -21.04 -14.56 -34.18
CA GLN A 41 -21.71 -15.70 -34.78
C GLN A 41 -21.06 -17.02 -34.38
N ALA A 42 -19.72 -17.09 -34.43
CA ALA A 42 -18.98 -18.25 -33.95
C ALA A 42 -19.23 -18.50 -32.45
N VAL A 43 -19.23 -17.45 -31.62
CA VAL A 43 -19.52 -17.57 -30.18
C VAL A 43 -20.94 -18.08 -29.94
N ARG A 44 -21.94 -17.59 -30.69
CA ARG A 44 -23.32 -18.10 -30.58
C ARG A 44 -23.41 -19.59 -30.87
N LEU A 45 -22.70 -20.10 -31.88
CA LEU A 45 -22.66 -21.54 -32.17
C LEU A 45 -22.04 -22.35 -31.03
N VAL A 46 -20.97 -21.84 -30.41
CA VAL A 46 -20.34 -22.45 -29.24
C VAL A 46 -21.31 -22.47 -28.06
N VAL A 47 -21.99 -21.36 -27.77
CA VAL A 47 -22.98 -21.26 -26.69
C VAL A 47 -24.13 -22.25 -26.90
N GLU A 48 -24.65 -22.40 -28.13
CA GLU A 48 -25.69 -23.39 -28.43
C GLU A 48 -25.21 -24.83 -28.23
N GLN A 49 -23.95 -25.13 -28.54
CA GLN A 49 -23.38 -26.45 -28.27
C GLN A 49 -23.22 -26.70 -26.77
N ILE A 50 -22.80 -25.68 -26.01
CA ILE A 50 -22.72 -25.74 -24.54
C ILE A 50 -24.10 -26.00 -23.95
N LYS A 51 -25.17 -25.32 -24.43
CA LYS A 51 -26.55 -25.58 -24.00
C LYS A 51 -26.93 -27.06 -24.15
N ARG A 52 -26.64 -27.66 -25.31
CA ARG A 52 -26.91 -29.09 -25.55
C ARG A 52 -26.13 -29.99 -24.58
N LEU A 53 -24.86 -29.69 -24.33
CA LEU A 53 -24.03 -30.49 -23.41
C LEU A 53 -24.50 -30.38 -21.96
N LEU A 54 -24.93 -29.20 -21.50
CA LEU A 54 -25.50 -29.00 -20.16
C LEU A 54 -26.83 -29.75 -19.97
N GLN A 55 -27.58 -29.97 -21.05
CA GLN A 55 -28.84 -30.72 -21.07
C GLN A 55 -28.65 -32.23 -21.30
N SER A 56 -27.43 -32.70 -21.55
CA SER A 56 -27.14 -34.12 -21.76
C SER A 56 -27.48 -34.94 -20.52
N ASP A 57 -27.89 -36.21 -20.70
CA ASP A 57 -28.08 -37.14 -19.59
C ASP A 57 -26.74 -37.60 -18.97
N THR A 58 -25.63 -37.44 -19.70
CA THR A 58 -24.31 -37.86 -19.25
C THR A 58 -23.64 -36.80 -18.37
N SER A 59 -23.08 -37.24 -17.24
CA SER A 59 -22.40 -36.34 -16.29
C SER A 59 -21.14 -35.73 -16.90
N GLU A 60 -20.41 -36.49 -17.72
CA GLU A 60 -19.17 -36.09 -18.38
C GLU A 60 -19.38 -34.93 -19.36
N ALA A 61 -20.51 -34.94 -20.10
CA ALA A 61 -20.85 -33.87 -21.01
C ALA A 61 -21.15 -32.57 -20.25
N LYS A 62 -21.92 -32.65 -19.17
CA LYS A 62 -22.19 -31.50 -18.29
C LYS A 62 -20.89 -30.95 -17.68
N ILE A 63 -20.04 -31.83 -17.17
CA ILE A 63 -18.73 -31.48 -16.59
C ILE A 63 -17.87 -30.75 -17.62
N GLY A 64 -17.72 -31.31 -18.82
CA GLY A 64 -16.92 -30.69 -19.89
C GLY A 64 -17.44 -29.32 -20.30
N ALA A 65 -18.76 -29.16 -20.37
CA ALA A 65 -19.39 -27.87 -20.67
C ALA A 65 -19.13 -26.83 -19.57
N LEU A 66 -19.29 -27.21 -18.29
CA LEU A 66 -19.03 -26.33 -17.16
C LEU A 66 -17.54 -25.94 -17.05
N ASP A 67 -16.62 -26.86 -17.32
CA ASP A 67 -15.19 -26.59 -17.31
C ASP A 67 -14.77 -25.71 -18.51
N TRP A 68 -15.44 -25.84 -19.66
CA TRP A 68 -15.22 -24.95 -20.81
C TRP A 68 -15.55 -23.50 -20.47
N LEU A 69 -16.69 -23.26 -19.82
CA LEU A 69 -17.13 -21.91 -19.43
C LEU A 69 -16.13 -21.22 -18.48
N LEU A 70 -15.49 -21.99 -17.58
CA LEU A 70 -14.46 -21.45 -16.69
C LEU A 70 -13.16 -21.08 -17.42
N ARG A 71 -12.89 -21.69 -18.59
CA ARG A 71 -11.68 -21.45 -19.39
C ARG A 71 -11.87 -20.34 -20.41
N ASP A 72 -13.06 -20.27 -21.02
CA ASP A 72 -13.36 -19.29 -22.06
C ASP A 72 -14.52 -18.37 -21.67
N SER A 73 -14.14 -17.23 -21.10
CA SER A 73 -15.09 -16.18 -20.68
C SER A 73 -15.98 -15.63 -21.82
N LYS A 74 -15.60 -15.84 -23.09
CA LYS A 74 -16.42 -15.43 -24.25
C LYS A 74 -17.70 -16.25 -24.33
N ALA A 75 -17.65 -17.51 -23.91
CA ALA A 75 -18.80 -18.41 -23.93
C ALA A 75 -19.77 -18.20 -22.74
N CYS A 76 -19.41 -17.37 -21.76
CA CYS A 76 -20.23 -17.05 -20.59
C CYS A 76 -21.41 -16.14 -20.92
N SER A 77 -22.38 -16.66 -21.67
CA SER A 77 -23.64 -16.00 -21.97
C SER A 77 -24.60 -16.04 -20.76
N PRO A 78 -25.24 -14.92 -20.39
CA PRO A 78 -26.26 -14.89 -19.33
C PRO A 78 -27.41 -15.89 -19.54
N ASP A 79 -27.72 -16.24 -20.80
CA ASP A 79 -28.77 -17.20 -21.17
C ASP A 79 -28.51 -18.63 -20.69
N LEU A 80 -27.27 -18.91 -20.24
CA LEU A 80 -26.91 -20.22 -19.68
C LEU A 80 -27.36 -20.37 -18.22
N ALA A 81 -27.70 -19.27 -17.52
CA ALA A 81 -28.09 -19.30 -16.11
C ALA A 81 -29.21 -20.31 -15.79
N PRO A 82 -30.32 -20.39 -16.56
CA PRO A 82 -31.41 -21.34 -16.29
C PRO A 82 -30.99 -22.80 -16.42
N LEU A 83 -29.90 -23.09 -17.16
CA LEU A 83 -29.36 -24.44 -17.31
C LEU A 83 -28.32 -24.76 -16.23
N ILE A 84 -27.54 -23.77 -15.77
CA ILE A 84 -26.48 -23.97 -14.77
C ILE A 84 -27.07 -24.06 -13.35
N LEU A 85 -28.05 -23.22 -13.01
CA LEU A 85 -28.60 -23.14 -11.65
C LEU A 85 -29.19 -24.48 -11.15
N PRO A 86 -29.96 -25.26 -11.95
CA PRO A 86 -30.44 -26.57 -11.53
C PRO A 86 -29.31 -27.58 -11.26
N LEU A 87 -28.17 -27.46 -11.97
CA LEU A 87 -27.04 -28.37 -11.83
C LEU A 87 -26.33 -28.24 -10.48
N CYS A 88 -26.52 -27.14 -9.75
CA CYS A 88 -26.06 -27.02 -8.36
C CYS A 88 -26.72 -28.06 -7.43
N ARG A 89 -27.80 -28.71 -7.86
CA ARG A 89 -28.51 -29.79 -7.15
C ARG A 89 -28.49 -31.13 -7.89
N ASP A 90 -27.61 -31.27 -8.89
CA ASP A 90 -27.47 -32.51 -9.67
C ASP A 90 -27.09 -33.69 -8.74
N PRO A 91 -27.58 -34.93 -8.98
CA PRO A 91 -27.19 -36.10 -8.19
C PRO A 91 -25.67 -36.35 -8.22
N ASN A 92 -24.98 -36.01 -9.30
CA ASN A 92 -23.54 -36.16 -9.42
C ASN A 92 -22.79 -35.00 -8.72
N LEU A 93 -21.92 -35.35 -7.77
CA LEU A 93 -21.14 -34.38 -7.00
C LEU A 93 -20.23 -33.50 -7.88
N GLU A 94 -19.55 -34.06 -8.89
CA GLU A 94 -18.65 -33.29 -9.76
C GLU A 94 -19.42 -32.23 -10.56
N VAL A 95 -20.63 -32.56 -10.98
CA VAL A 95 -21.52 -31.65 -11.69
C VAL A 95 -21.92 -30.51 -10.77
N ARG A 96 -22.33 -30.80 -9.52
CA ARG A 96 -22.65 -29.76 -8.52
C ARG A 96 -21.49 -28.80 -8.28
N VAL A 97 -20.31 -29.35 -8.01
CA VAL A 97 -19.08 -28.60 -7.70
C VAL A 97 -18.70 -27.67 -8.86
N ARG A 98 -18.74 -28.15 -10.11
CA ARG A 98 -18.45 -27.32 -11.28
C ARG A 98 -19.53 -26.30 -11.58
N ALA A 99 -20.79 -26.62 -11.30
CA ALA A 99 -21.88 -25.66 -11.42
C ALA A 99 -21.68 -24.49 -10.43
N ILE A 100 -21.27 -24.78 -9.19
CA ILE A 100 -20.98 -23.78 -8.15
C ILE A 100 -19.84 -22.85 -8.58
N ARG A 101 -18.77 -23.37 -9.19
CA ARG A 101 -17.67 -22.54 -9.74
C ARG A 101 -18.17 -21.52 -10.76
N ASN A 102 -19.13 -21.93 -11.60
CA ASN A 102 -19.72 -21.08 -12.62
C ASN A 102 -20.69 -20.03 -12.05
N LEU A 103 -21.16 -20.17 -10.80
CA LEU A 103 -21.98 -19.14 -10.17
C LEU A 103 -21.24 -17.81 -10.01
N ARG A 104 -19.90 -17.83 -9.88
CA ARG A 104 -19.11 -16.61 -9.72
C ARG A 104 -19.33 -15.63 -10.86
N TRP A 105 -19.09 -16.04 -12.10
CA TRP A 105 -19.26 -15.14 -13.24
C TRP A 105 -20.74 -14.80 -13.47
N LEU A 106 -21.68 -15.69 -13.13
CA LEU A 106 -23.11 -15.38 -13.17
C LEU A 106 -23.49 -14.26 -12.20
N VAL A 107 -22.87 -14.22 -11.02
CA VAL A 107 -23.08 -13.14 -10.05
C VAL A 107 -22.34 -11.87 -10.45
N GLU A 108 -21.08 -11.97 -10.85
CA GLU A 108 -20.21 -10.81 -11.09
C GLU A 108 -20.45 -10.16 -12.45
N ASP A 109 -20.49 -10.95 -13.52
CA ASP A 109 -20.58 -10.46 -14.90
C ASP A 109 -22.05 -10.34 -15.34
N ALA A 110 -22.87 -11.35 -15.04
CA ALA A 110 -24.27 -11.37 -15.45
C ALA A 110 -25.22 -10.75 -14.40
N GLN A 111 -24.71 -10.31 -13.24
CA GLN A 111 -25.52 -9.68 -12.17
C GLN A 111 -26.78 -10.49 -11.82
N ASN A 112 -26.68 -11.82 -11.84
CA ASN A 112 -27.82 -12.71 -11.70
C ASN A 112 -28.15 -12.96 -10.22
N ALA A 113 -29.28 -12.42 -9.76
CA ALA A 113 -29.72 -12.55 -8.37
C ALA A 113 -29.98 -14.01 -7.94
N ALA A 114 -30.53 -14.84 -8.83
CA ALA A 114 -30.78 -16.26 -8.53
C ALA A 114 -29.46 -17.06 -8.39
N ALA A 115 -28.41 -16.66 -9.13
CA ALA A 115 -27.07 -17.23 -8.94
C ALA A 115 -26.46 -16.85 -7.59
N LEU A 116 -26.69 -15.64 -7.10
CA LEU A 116 -26.26 -15.22 -5.77
C LEU A 116 -26.99 -16.02 -4.69
N GLU A 117 -28.32 -16.19 -4.81
CA GLU A 117 -29.10 -17.02 -3.89
C GLU A 117 -28.61 -18.48 -3.91
N GLY A 118 -28.37 -19.05 -5.08
CA GLY A 118 -27.80 -20.38 -5.24
C GLY A 118 -26.41 -20.50 -4.60
N PHE A 119 -25.58 -19.47 -4.71
CA PHE A 119 -24.25 -19.44 -4.09
C PHE A 119 -24.33 -19.37 -2.56
N ILE A 120 -25.25 -18.57 -2.01
CA ILE A 120 -25.52 -18.51 -0.57
C ILE A 120 -26.02 -19.86 -0.05
N GLN A 121 -26.94 -20.51 -0.79
CA GLN A 121 -27.39 -21.87 -0.46
C GLN A 121 -26.23 -22.88 -0.46
N ALA A 122 -25.31 -22.77 -1.44
CA ALA A 122 -24.12 -23.61 -1.48
C ALA A 122 -23.19 -23.37 -0.29
N LEU A 123 -22.99 -22.12 0.13
CA LEU A 123 -22.21 -21.76 1.34
C LEU A 123 -22.85 -22.30 2.63
N SER A 124 -24.18 -22.43 2.68
CA SER A 124 -24.93 -22.95 3.84
C SER A 124 -25.33 -24.42 3.70
N SER A 125 -24.81 -25.15 2.70
CA SER A 125 -25.20 -26.53 2.43
C SER A 125 -24.79 -27.50 3.55
N ASP A 126 -25.62 -28.52 3.81
CA ASP A 126 -25.21 -29.63 4.68
C ASP A 126 -24.14 -30.51 4.01
N ASP A 127 -24.13 -30.57 2.67
CA ASP A 127 -23.08 -31.25 1.91
C ASP A 127 -21.76 -30.48 2.03
N LYS A 128 -20.81 -31.10 2.73
CA LYS A 128 -19.48 -30.55 3.00
C LYS A 128 -18.73 -30.22 1.71
N ALA A 129 -18.78 -31.08 0.69
CA ALA A 129 -18.03 -30.86 -0.55
C ALA A 129 -18.58 -29.64 -1.31
N VAL A 130 -19.91 -29.47 -1.33
CA VAL A 130 -20.59 -28.30 -1.89
C VAL A 130 -20.20 -27.02 -1.15
N ARG A 131 -20.21 -27.01 0.19
CA ARG A 131 -19.75 -25.83 0.95
C ARG A 131 -18.29 -25.48 0.71
N GLN A 132 -17.40 -26.48 0.71
CA GLN A 132 -15.97 -26.24 0.52
C GLN A 132 -15.68 -25.65 -0.86
N GLU A 133 -16.38 -26.12 -1.89
CA GLU A 133 -16.24 -25.55 -3.22
C GLU A 133 -16.73 -24.09 -3.25
N ALA A 134 -17.90 -23.80 -2.68
CA ALA A 134 -18.40 -22.42 -2.58
C ALA A 134 -17.43 -21.50 -1.82
N LEU A 135 -16.85 -21.98 -0.71
CA LEU A 135 -15.82 -21.24 0.04
C LEU A 135 -14.53 -21.04 -0.77
N THR A 136 -14.14 -22.02 -1.59
CA THR A 136 -12.97 -21.92 -2.47
C THR A 136 -13.18 -20.85 -3.52
N VAL A 137 -14.36 -20.81 -4.16
CA VAL A 137 -14.75 -19.75 -5.10
C VAL A 137 -14.73 -18.37 -4.42
N LEU A 138 -15.22 -18.29 -3.17
CA LEU A 138 -15.21 -17.06 -2.39
C LEU A 138 -13.79 -16.59 -2.05
N LEU A 139 -12.90 -17.52 -1.71
CA LEU A 139 -11.49 -17.24 -1.45
C LEU A 139 -10.79 -16.70 -2.71
N GLN A 140 -11.05 -17.31 -3.87
CA GLN A 140 -10.53 -16.81 -5.14
C GLN A 140 -11.04 -15.39 -5.43
N SER A 141 -12.31 -15.10 -5.13
CA SER A 141 -12.84 -13.74 -5.23
C SER A 141 -12.08 -12.76 -4.34
N ALA A 142 -11.82 -13.10 -3.07
CA ALA A 142 -11.05 -12.27 -2.16
C ALA A 142 -9.61 -12.04 -2.66
N GLN A 143 -8.90 -13.09 -3.07
CA GLN A 143 -7.52 -13.02 -3.56
C GLN A 143 -7.37 -12.22 -4.85
N SER A 144 -8.34 -12.32 -5.76
CA SER A 144 -8.37 -11.55 -7.01
C SER A 144 -9.06 -10.19 -6.87
N ASN A 145 -9.45 -9.83 -5.63
CA ASN A 145 -10.09 -8.57 -5.31
C ASN A 145 -11.43 -8.32 -6.05
N SER A 146 -12.13 -9.37 -6.46
CA SER A 146 -13.39 -9.27 -7.23
C SER A 146 -14.60 -9.00 -6.32
N PRO A 147 -15.77 -8.57 -6.85
CA PRO A 147 -16.85 -8.05 -6.00
C PRO A 147 -17.61 -9.11 -5.16
N LEU A 148 -17.62 -10.39 -5.54
CA LEU A 148 -18.45 -11.41 -4.89
C LEU A 148 -18.26 -11.48 -3.37
N HIS A 149 -17.03 -11.52 -2.86
CA HIS A 149 -16.75 -11.61 -1.42
C HIS A 149 -17.20 -10.38 -0.60
N ARG A 150 -17.46 -9.24 -1.25
CA ARG A 150 -17.94 -8.01 -0.61
C ARG A 150 -19.46 -7.90 -0.61
N HIS A 151 -20.17 -8.83 -1.24
CA HIS A 151 -21.62 -8.77 -1.33
C HIS A 151 -22.25 -8.83 0.07
N SER A 152 -23.12 -7.88 0.41
CA SER A 152 -23.66 -7.68 1.76
C SER A 152 -24.20 -8.97 2.40
N ALA A 153 -25.01 -9.74 1.66
CA ALA A 153 -25.56 -11.01 2.11
C ALA A 153 -24.49 -12.06 2.48
N ILE A 154 -23.41 -12.14 1.70
CA ILE A 154 -22.29 -13.06 1.98
C ILE A 154 -21.51 -12.56 3.20
N VAL A 155 -21.25 -11.26 3.28
CA VAL A 155 -20.52 -10.68 4.42
C VAL A 155 -21.26 -10.91 5.74
N HIS A 156 -22.61 -10.84 5.74
CA HIS A 156 -23.42 -11.18 6.91
C HIS A 156 -23.37 -12.66 7.29
N LEU A 157 -23.09 -13.56 6.34
CA LEU A 157 -22.97 -15.00 6.58
C LEU A 157 -21.57 -15.41 7.09
N LEU A 158 -20.53 -14.69 6.70
CA LEU A 158 -19.13 -15.03 7.03
C LEU A 158 -18.84 -15.25 8.52
N PRO A 159 -19.36 -14.46 9.49
CA PRO A 159 -19.15 -14.75 10.91
C PRO A 159 -19.67 -16.12 11.34
N GLN A 160 -20.77 -16.59 10.74
CA GLN A 160 -21.33 -17.92 11.01
C GLN A 160 -20.44 -19.03 10.43
N LEU A 161 -19.91 -18.82 9.22
CA LEU A 161 -19.01 -19.76 8.56
C LEU A 161 -17.66 -19.87 9.29
N VAL A 162 -17.11 -18.75 9.79
CA VAL A 162 -15.92 -18.74 10.64
C VAL A 162 -16.14 -19.53 11.93
N LYS A 163 -17.35 -19.44 12.50
CA LYS A 163 -17.75 -20.19 13.72
C LYS A 163 -18.26 -21.59 13.43
N HIS A 164 -18.23 -22.08 12.20
CA HIS A 164 -18.79 -23.37 11.84
C HIS A 164 -18.10 -24.52 12.63
N PRO A 165 -18.83 -25.59 13.02
CA PRO A 165 -18.25 -26.72 13.77
C PRO A 165 -17.26 -27.56 12.96
N ASP A 166 -17.48 -27.73 11.64
CA ASP A 166 -16.53 -28.41 10.75
C ASP A 166 -15.23 -27.59 10.60
N PRO A 167 -14.06 -28.13 10.99
CA PRO A 167 -12.79 -27.41 10.97
C PRO A 167 -12.36 -26.92 9.60
N GLU A 168 -12.63 -27.70 8.55
CA GLU A 168 -12.27 -27.32 7.18
C GLU A 168 -13.07 -26.10 6.73
N THR A 169 -14.36 -26.04 7.06
CA THR A 169 -15.23 -24.89 6.78
C THR A 169 -14.74 -23.64 7.49
N ALA A 170 -14.49 -23.76 8.80
CA ALA A 170 -14.02 -22.64 9.60
C ALA A 170 -12.66 -22.11 9.10
N THR A 171 -11.72 -23.00 8.80
CA THR A 171 -10.39 -22.63 8.31
C THR A 171 -10.42 -22.00 6.92
N THR A 172 -11.21 -22.51 5.97
CA THR A 172 -11.36 -21.88 4.66
C THR A 172 -12.05 -20.53 4.77
N ALA A 173 -13.10 -20.39 5.60
CA ALA A 173 -13.73 -19.10 5.86
C ALA A 173 -12.77 -18.06 6.49
N LEU A 174 -11.90 -18.49 7.41
CA LEU A 174 -10.83 -17.65 7.96
C LEU A 174 -9.85 -17.19 6.88
N LYS A 175 -9.48 -18.06 5.93
CA LYS A 175 -8.64 -17.65 4.77
C LYS A 175 -9.32 -16.60 3.91
N VAL A 176 -10.64 -16.69 3.69
CA VAL A 176 -11.41 -15.66 2.96
C VAL A 176 -11.28 -14.31 3.66
N VAL A 177 -11.49 -14.27 4.98
CA VAL A 177 -11.33 -13.03 5.78
C VAL A 177 -9.88 -12.52 5.72
N GLY A 178 -8.90 -13.42 5.83
CA GLY A 178 -7.48 -13.06 5.73
C GLY A 178 -7.05 -12.50 4.36
N ALA A 179 -7.79 -12.82 3.29
CA ALA A 179 -7.46 -12.40 1.93
C ALA A 179 -8.07 -11.05 1.51
N SER A 180 -8.97 -10.44 2.30
CA SER A 180 -9.60 -9.13 1.98
C SER A 180 -9.38 -8.12 3.09
N GLU A 181 -8.95 -6.91 2.70
CA GLU A 181 -8.74 -5.81 3.65
C GLU A 181 -10.06 -5.25 4.18
N GLU A 182 -11.10 -5.20 3.35
CA GLU A 182 -12.42 -4.71 3.74
C GLU A 182 -13.11 -5.65 4.72
N LEU A 183 -12.96 -6.96 4.53
CA LEU A 183 -13.43 -7.95 5.51
C LEU A 183 -12.68 -7.80 6.84
N GLN A 184 -11.38 -7.50 6.80
CA GLN A 184 -10.56 -7.22 7.99
C GLN A 184 -10.89 -5.88 8.66
N ALA A 185 -11.66 -4.99 8.04
CA ALA A 185 -12.10 -3.76 8.69
C ALA A 185 -13.33 -3.97 9.59
N ARG A 186 -13.97 -5.14 9.54
CA ARG A 186 -15.25 -5.37 10.23
C ARG A 186 -15.11 -5.91 11.65
N ALA A 187 -15.75 -5.24 12.59
CA ALA A 187 -15.72 -5.60 14.01
C ALA A 187 -16.40 -6.95 14.34
N ASP A 188 -17.43 -7.33 13.58
CA ASP A 188 -18.15 -8.61 13.77
C ASP A 188 -17.28 -9.82 13.38
N LEU A 189 -16.51 -9.70 12.29
CA LEU A 189 -15.54 -10.71 11.87
C LEU A 189 -14.37 -10.81 12.84
N LEU A 190 -13.86 -9.68 13.33
CA LEU A 190 -12.83 -9.72 14.37
C LEU A 190 -13.31 -10.47 15.62
N ALA A 191 -14.52 -10.16 16.09
CA ALA A 191 -15.10 -10.84 17.24
C ALA A 191 -15.24 -12.35 17.00
N ALA A 192 -15.65 -12.76 15.80
CA ALA A 192 -15.71 -14.16 15.40
C ALA A 192 -14.33 -14.83 15.40
N CYS A 193 -13.30 -14.20 14.82
CA CYS A 193 -11.92 -14.72 14.81
C CYS A 193 -11.38 -14.91 16.24
N MET A 194 -11.60 -13.94 17.13
CA MET A 194 -11.16 -14.01 18.53
C MET A 194 -11.89 -15.11 19.33
N GLU A 195 -13.17 -15.35 19.05
CA GLU A 195 -13.92 -16.44 19.69
C GLU A 195 -13.37 -17.80 19.23
N VAL A 196 -13.20 -17.95 17.92
CA VAL A 196 -12.79 -19.20 17.29
C VAL A 196 -11.33 -19.56 17.60
N SER A 197 -10.46 -18.58 17.82
CA SER A 197 -9.08 -18.81 18.25
C SER A 197 -8.96 -19.47 19.63
N ARG A 198 -10.02 -19.50 20.45
CA ARG A 198 -10.03 -20.14 21.78
C ARG A 198 -10.51 -21.60 21.76
N ARG A 199 -10.92 -22.13 20.60
CA ARG A 199 -11.40 -23.52 20.47
C ARG A 199 -10.29 -24.56 20.63
N ASP A 200 -10.65 -25.79 20.99
CA ASP A 200 -9.66 -26.86 21.20
C ASP A 200 -9.08 -27.49 19.91
N ASP A 201 -9.63 -27.20 18.72
CA ASP A 201 -9.05 -27.65 17.45
C ASP A 201 -7.83 -26.80 17.04
N ALA A 202 -6.65 -27.44 16.95
CA ALA A 202 -5.39 -26.78 16.62
C ALA A 202 -5.36 -26.12 15.24
N ARG A 203 -6.01 -26.70 14.22
CA ARG A 203 -6.04 -26.14 12.85
C ARG A 203 -6.83 -24.86 12.82
N ILE A 204 -7.97 -24.85 13.49
CA ILE A 204 -8.84 -23.68 13.62
C ILE A 204 -8.11 -22.56 14.38
N ARG A 205 -7.46 -22.90 15.50
CA ARG A 205 -6.68 -21.92 16.27
C ARG A 205 -5.57 -21.28 15.44
N ALA A 206 -4.78 -22.09 14.74
CA ALA A 206 -3.69 -21.59 13.90
C ALA A 206 -4.22 -20.67 12.79
N ALA A 207 -5.26 -21.08 12.06
CA ALA A 207 -5.86 -20.26 11.02
C ALA A 207 -6.46 -18.95 11.55
N ALA A 208 -7.10 -18.98 12.73
CA ALA A 208 -7.63 -17.78 13.36
C ALA A 208 -6.51 -16.85 13.82
N ALA A 209 -5.43 -17.41 14.34
CA ALA A 209 -4.25 -16.66 14.72
C ALA A 209 -3.60 -15.95 13.52
N GLU A 210 -3.46 -16.59 12.36
CA GLU A 210 -2.97 -15.94 11.13
C GLU A 210 -3.76 -14.68 10.78
N VAL A 211 -5.08 -14.80 10.81
CA VAL A 211 -5.97 -13.67 10.50
C VAL A 211 -5.77 -12.57 11.54
N LEU A 212 -5.77 -12.91 12.84
CA LEU A 212 -5.57 -11.96 13.94
C LEU A 212 -4.18 -11.28 13.90
N LEU A 213 -3.13 -11.97 13.43
CA LEU A 213 -1.83 -11.37 13.16
C LEU A 213 -1.93 -10.31 12.04
N GLY A 214 -2.71 -10.56 10.99
CA GLY A 214 -3.05 -9.55 9.97
C GLY A 214 -3.75 -8.32 10.54
N TYR A 215 -4.69 -8.50 11.48
CA TYR A 215 -5.36 -7.41 12.19
C TYR A 215 -4.40 -6.57 13.06
N LEU A 216 -3.41 -7.19 13.71
CA LEU A 216 -2.40 -6.48 14.52
C LEU A 216 -1.57 -5.48 13.71
N ASN A 217 -1.41 -5.70 12.42
CA ASN A 217 -0.71 -4.78 11.52
C ASN A 217 -1.57 -3.56 11.12
N ARG A 218 -2.89 -3.56 11.40
CA ARG A 218 -3.86 -2.64 10.77
C ARG A 218 -4.73 -1.82 11.71
N LEU A 219 -5.10 -2.30 12.91
CA LEU A 219 -6.04 -1.59 13.81
C LEU A 219 -5.40 -1.14 15.14
N ASN A 220 -5.35 0.17 15.39
CA ASN A 220 -4.80 0.76 16.62
C ASN A 220 -5.68 0.58 17.87
N GLU A 221 -7.01 0.70 17.76
CA GLU A 221 -7.91 0.70 18.93
C GLU A 221 -8.16 -0.70 19.52
N GLN A 222 -8.11 -1.75 18.69
CA GLN A 222 -8.42 -3.13 19.10
C GLN A 222 -7.17 -3.99 19.32
N ARG A 223 -5.97 -3.43 19.11
CA ARG A 223 -4.66 -4.09 19.22
C ARG A 223 -4.46 -4.78 20.56
N THR A 224 -4.73 -4.09 21.67
CA THR A 224 -4.53 -4.64 23.04
C THR A 224 -5.40 -5.88 23.27
N LYS A 225 -6.64 -5.84 22.77
CA LYS A 225 -7.60 -6.94 22.92
C LYS A 225 -7.20 -8.15 22.07
N VAL A 226 -6.75 -7.91 20.83
CA VAL A 226 -6.26 -8.97 19.92
C VAL A 226 -4.98 -9.61 20.48
N LEU A 227 -4.06 -8.79 21.00
CA LEU A 227 -2.81 -9.26 21.59
C LEU A 227 -3.07 -10.15 22.81
N SER A 228 -3.97 -9.75 23.72
CA SER A 228 -4.33 -10.57 24.88
C SER A 228 -4.89 -11.94 24.50
N VAL A 229 -5.65 -12.01 23.40
CA VAL A 229 -6.21 -13.27 22.92
C VAL A 229 -5.11 -14.13 22.30
N LEU A 230 -4.27 -13.55 21.45
CA LEU A 230 -3.16 -14.26 20.82
C LEU A 230 -2.17 -14.80 21.86
N THR A 231 -1.83 -14.05 22.91
CA THR A 231 -0.97 -14.52 24.00
C THR A 231 -1.56 -15.73 24.72
N ALA A 232 -2.86 -15.72 25.04
CA ALA A 232 -3.53 -16.86 25.66
C ALA A 232 -3.59 -18.10 24.74
N VAL A 233 -3.70 -17.89 23.43
CA VAL A 233 -3.68 -18.97 22.43
C VAL A 233 -2.27 -19.55 22.27
N ALA A 234 -1.23 -18.71 22.33
CA ALA A 234 0.18 -19.08 22.24
C ALA A 234 0.63 -20.06 23.34
N GLU A 235 0.02 -20.00 24.53
CA GLU A 235 0.33 -20.94 25.61
C GLU A 235 0.08 -22.40 25.22
N LYS A 236 -0.82 -22.64 24.25
CA LYS A 236 -1.22 -23.97 23.78
C LYS A 236 -0.60 -24.36 22.42
N ASP A 237 0.15 -23.48 21.77
CA ASP A 237 0.72 -23.69 20.43
C ASP A 237 2.15 -23.13 20.35
N GLY A 238 3.14 -24.02 20.35
CA GLY A 238 4.56 -23.66 20.35
C GLY A 238 5.03 -22.91 19.11
N ALA A 239 4.47 -23.23 17.93
CA ALA A 239 4.84 -22.56 16.68
C ALA A 239 4.23 -21.15 16.60
N LEU A 240 2.99 -21.00 17.07
CA LEU A 240 2.37 -19.69 17.24
C LEU A 240 3.08 -18.88 18.34
N LYS A 241 3.55 -19.53 19.41
CA LYS A 241 4.36 -18.89 20.45
C LYS A 241 5.69 -18.38 19.93
N GLU A 242 6.35 -19.11 19.03
CA GLU A 242 7.59 -18.65 18.38
C GLU A 242 7.33 -17.50 17.40
N ARG A 243 6.27 -17.58 16.59
CA ARG A 243 5.89 -16.51 15.66
C ARG A 243 5.37 -15.27 16.39
N LEU A 244 4.62 -15.44 17.48
CA LEU A 244 4.35 -14.38 18.42
C LEU A 244 5.64 -13.91 19.06
N ALA A 245 6.58 -14.76 19.49
CA ALA A 245 7.87 -14.33 20.05
C ALA A 245 8.76 -13.56 19.03
N GLN A 246 8.53 -13.76 17.73
CA GLN A 246 9.12 -12.97 16.64
C GLN A 246 8.36 -11.65 16.38
N LEU A 247 7.06 -11.59 16.71
CA LEU A 247 6.17 -10.42 16.55
C LEU A 247 5.93 -9.62 17.87
N THR A 248 6.29 -10.19 19.00
CA THR A 248 6.28 -9.72 20.38
C THR A 248 7.58 -10.21 21.01
N PRO A 249 8.43 -9.37 21.60
CA PRO A 249 9.72 -9.80 22.08
C PRO A 249 9.59 -10.89 23.15
N ALA A 250 10.45 -11.91 23.07
CA ALA A 250 10.51 -12.99 24.04
C ALA A 250 10.59 -12.45 25.48
N ALA A 251 9.69 -12.91 26.36
CA ALA A 251 9.84 -12.69 27.79
C ALA A 251 11.07 -13.47 28.29
N PRO A 252 11.96 -12.86 29.08
CA PRO A 252 13.16 -13.52 29.55
C PRO A 252 12.80 -14.53 30.64
N ALA A 253 13.14 -15.79 30.42
CA ALA A 253 13.14 -16.79 31.48
C ALA A 253 14.41 -16.60 32.34
N GLY A 254 14.25 -15.99 33.51
CA GLY A 254 15.20 -15.94 34.63
C GLY A 254 16.41 -15.01 34.42
N ASN A 255 16.96 -14.30 35.40
CA ASN A 255 16.60 -14.05 36.79
C ASN A 255 17.29 -12.72 37.16
N ASN A 256 16.64 -11.96 38.05
CA ASN A 256 17.18 -10.83 38.79
C ASN A 256 17.59 -9.58 38.00
N ALA A 257 16.63 -8.63 37.99
CA ALA A 257 16.82 -7.19 38.12
C ALA A 257 18.12 -6.59 37.58
N THR A 258 18.06 -5.99 36.39
CA THR A 258 18.46 -4.59 36.15
C THR A 258 18.26 -4.21 34.68
N VAL A 259 17.87 -2.94 34.49
CA VAL A 259 17.78 -2.19 33.22
C VAL A 259 16.62 -2.55 32.28
N ALA A 260 15.52 -1.80 32.46
CA ALA A 260 14.37 -1.76 31.57
C ALA A 260 14.76 -1.38 30.13
N ALA A 261 14.61 -2.33 29.20
CA ALA A 261 14.50 -2.04 27.78
C ALA A 261 13.01 -1.83 27.45
N GLN A 262 12.63 -0.58 27.16
CA GLN A 262 11.28 -0.21 26.80
C GLN A 262 10.93 -0.79 25.41
N PRO A 263 9.72 -1.37 25.23
CA PRO A 263 9.30 -1.95 23.96
C PRO A 263 8.89 -0.86 22.95
N LEU A 264 9.45 -0.88 21.74
CA LEU A 264 9.04 -0.04 20.61
C LEU A 264 7.78 -0.64 19.94
N LEU A 265 6.62 -0.41 20.57
CA LEU A 265 5.29 -0.72 20.03
C LEU A 265 4.89 0.28 18.93
N LEU A 266 4.37 -0.22 17.81
CA LEU A 266 3.69 0.56 16.75
C LEU A 266 2.31 1.03 17.23
N THR A 267 2.28 1.85 18.28
CA THR A 267 1.21 2.82 18.49
C THR A 267 1.82 4.18 18.22
N LEU A 268 1.66 4.65 16.99
CA LEU A 268 1.91 6.05 16.71
C LEU A 268 0.82 6.84 17.44
N PRO A 269 1.19 7.81 18.30
CA PRO A 269 0.22 8.71 18.90
C PRO A 269 -0.70 9.29 17.82
N ALA A 270 -1.95 9.63 18.14
CA ALA A 270 -2.87 10.21 17.15
C ALA A 270 -2.31 11.51 16.52
N ASN A 271 -1.44 12.20 17.24
CA ASN A 271 -0.68 13.38 16.82
C ASN A 271 0.73 13.04 16.30
N ALA A 272 1.01 11.79 15.93
CA ALA A 272 2.32 11.40 15.45
C ALA A 272 2.66 12.14 14.14
N PRO A 273 3.83 12.79 14.09
CA PRO A 273 4.41 13.37 12.88
C PRO A 273 4.47 12.38 11.70
N ASP A 274 4.31 12.86 10.48
CA ASP A 274 4.23 12.00 9.27
C ASP A 274 5.48 11.13 9.08
N LEU A 275 5.28 9.81 8.90
CA LEU A 275 6.37 8.85 8.66
C LEU A 275 7.06 9.13 7.31
N THR A 276 6.31 9.52 6.27
CA THR A 276 6.92 9.83 4.97
C THR A 276 7.83 11.06 5.07
N PHE A 277 7.39 12.10 5.78
CA PHE A 277 8.21 13.25 6.10
C PHE A 277 9.44 12.86 6.92
N PHE A 278 9.29 11.97 7.91
CA PHE A 278 10.43 11.46 8.67
C PHE A 278 11.46 10.77 7.78
N THR A 279 11.02 9.83 6.95
CA THR A 279 11.89 9.08 6.04
C THR A 279 12.62 10.03 5.08
N ALA A 280 11.92 11.03 4.56
CA ALA A 280 12.45 11.94 3.55
C ALA A 280 13.38 13.03 4.11
N PHE A 281 13.17 13.48 5.36
CA PHE A 281 13.87 14.65 5.89
C PHE A 281 14.56 14.40 7.21
N VAL A 282 13.95 13.68 8.15
CA VAL A 282 14.50 13.57 9.50
C VAL A 282 15.52 12.45 9.61
N GLN A 283 15.24 11.28 9.02
CA GLN A 283 16.16 10.14 9.04
C GLN A 283 17.50 10.41 8.35
N PRO A 284 17.56 11.07 7.17
CA PRO A 284 18.83 11.46 6.55
C PRO A 284 19.62 12.45 7.42
N LEU A 285 18.92 13.37 8.11
CA LEU A 285 19.57 14.31 9.04
C LEU A 285 20.25 13.58 10.20
N LEU A 286 19.61 12.55 10.75
CA LEU A 286 20.21 11.71 11.80
C LEU A 286 21.43 10.92 11.30
N ALA A 287 21.45 10.58 10.01
CA ALA A 287 22.54 9.84 9.37
C ALA A 287 23.70 10.74 8.91
N LYS A 288 23.47 12.05 8.76
CA LYS A 288 24.43 13.03 8.23
C LYS A 288 25.64 13.20 9.18
N PRO A 289 26.88 13.00 8.67
CA PRO A 289 28.09 13.34 9.41
C PRO A 289 28.15 14.83 9.77
N LEU A 290 28.47 15.14 11.03
CA LEU A 290 28.58 16.53 11.51
C LEU A 290 30.04 16.90 11.69
N ALA A 291 30.47 17.99 11.05
CA ALA A 291 31.83 18.52 11.19
C ALA A 291 32.17 18.87 12.65
N ALA A 292 31.19 19.45 13.38
CA ALA A 292 31.30 19.77 14.80
C ALA A 292 31.40 18.52 15.71
N ALA A 293 31.15 17.32 15.18
CA ALA A 293 31.26 16.04 15.87
C ALA A 293 32.41 15.16 15.34
N GLY A 294 33.41 15.77 14.69
CA GLY A 294 34.54 15.02 14.12
C GLY A 294 34.14 14.05 13.01
N GLY A 295 33.07 14.35 12.27
CA GLY A 295 32.56 13.51 11.19
C GLY A 295 31.64 12.37 11.64
N LYS A 296 31.25 12.31 12.92
CA LYS A 296 30.25 11.33 13.40
C LYS A 296 28.83 11.83 13.14
N SER A 297 27.88 10.90 12.98
CA SER A 297 26.44 11.15 12.87
C SER A 297 25.68 10.58 14.07
N CYS A 298 24.42 11.00 14.28
CA CYS A 298 23.58 10.44 15.34
C CYS A 298 23.43 8.93 15.17
N VAL A 299 23.18 8.46 13.95
CA VAL A 299 23.11 7.03 13.65
C VAL A 299 24.39 6.33 14.09
N SER A 300 25.57 6.82 13.70
CA SER A 300 26.84 6.15 14.05
C SER A 300 27.10 5.99 15.55
N CYS A 301 26.69 6.98 16.37
CA CYS A 301 26.82 6.90 17.82
C CYS A 301 25.71 6.06 18.47
N HIS A 302 24.48 6.19 17.98
CA HIS A 302 23.32 5.51 18.55
C HIS A 302 23.14 4.07 18.04
N THR A 303 24.00 3.61 17.13
CA THR A 303 24.17 2.20 16.74
C THR A 303 25.29 1.50 17.53
N ASP A 304 26.21 2.22 18.16
CA ASP A 304 27.37 1.62 18.84
C ASP A 304 26.92 0.80 20.08
N PRO A 305 27.12 -0.53 20.11
CA PRO A 305 26.73 -1.35 21.24
C PRO A 305 27.37 -0.91 22.57
N ALA A 306 28.58 -0.34 22.52
CA ALA A 306 29.32 0.14 23.69
C ALA A 306 28.68 1.40 24.32
N GLN A 307 27.87 2.13 23.56
CA GLN A 307 27.23 3.35 24.05
C GLN A 307 25.95 3.02 24.83
N GLN A 308 25.93 3.34 26.14
CA GLN A 308 24.75 3.17 26.98
C GLN A 308 23.71 4.25 26.69
N THR A 309 22.74 3.94 25.82
CA THR A 309 21.65 4.86 25.44
C THR A 309 20.33 4.11 25.26
N ARG A 310 19.23 4.76 25.66
CA ARG A 310 17.86 4.29 25.38
C ARG A 310 17.38 4.68 23.98
N TYR A 311 17.96 5.72 23.40
CA TYR A 311 17.72 6.13 22.01
C TYR A 311 18.65 5.31 21.12
N ARG A 312 18.14 4.22 20.55
CA ARG A 312 18.88 3.32 19.65
C ARG A 312 18.39 3.51 18.22
N LEU A 313 19.34 3.58 17.30
CA LEU A 313 19.07 3.69 15.86
C LEU A 313 19.64 2.47 15.14
N GLN A 314 19.11 2.18 13.95
CA GLN A 314 19.64 1.19 13.01
C GLN A 314 20.35 1.91 11.86
N PRO A 315 21.51 1.40 11.41
CA PRO A 315 22.28 2.02 10.34
C PRO A 315 21.64 1.78 8.96
N PRO A 316 22.00 2.57 7.95
CA PRO A 316 21.71 2.22 6.56
C PRO A 316 22.53 1.00 6.13
N GLU A 317 22.12 0.37 5.04
CA GLU A 317 22.89 -0.67 4.34
C GLU A 317 24.14 -0.07 3.67
N ALA A 318 24.99 -0.95 3.11
CA ALA A 318 26.24 -0.56 2.48
C ALA A 318 26.07 0.38 1.27
N ASP A 319 24.90 0.38 0.64
CA ASP A 319 24.54 1.29 -0.46
C ASP A 319 24.03 2.66 0.03
N GLY A 320 24.01 2.88 1.35
CA GLY A 320 23.55 4.10 2.00
C GLY A 320 22.04 4.18 2.22
N ARG A 321 21.27 3.15 1.85
CA ARG A 321 19.80 3.13 2.01
C ARG A 321 19.38 2.47 3.30
N PHE A 322 18.29 2.96 3.89
CA PHE A 322 17.68 2.29 5.03
C PHE A 322 16.64 1.28 4.57
N THR A 323 16.65 0.10 5.18
CA THR A 323 15.54 -0.84 5.01
C THR A 323 14.25 -0.24 5.59
N LEU A 324 13.10 -0.75 5.15
CA LEU A 324 11.81 -0.38 5.74
C LEU A 324 11.80 -0.63 7.25
N GLN A 325 12.38 -1.75 7.69
CA GLN A 325 12.49 -2.10 9.11
C GLN A 325 13.36 -1.10 9.88
N ALA A 326 14.53 -0.73 9.35
CA ALA A 326 15.39 0.28 9.95
C ALA A 326 14.72 1.65 10.01
N THR A 327 13.94 1.99 8.98
CA THR A 327 13.20 3.24 8.93
C THR A 327 12.12 3.31 9.99
N ILE A 328 11.33 2.25 10.13
CA ILE A 328 10.28 2.16 11.17
C ILE A 328 10.92 2.20 12.56
N HIS A 329 12.02 1.47 12.78
CA HIS A 329 12.74 1.48 14.06
C HIS A 329 13.24 2.88 14.41
N ASN A 330 13.92 3.54 13.49
CA ASN A 330 14.49 4.87 13.68
C ASN A 330 13.41 5.91 13.97
N TYR A 331 12.30 5.85 13.25
CA TYR A 331 11.14 6.72 13.46
C TYR A 331 10.56 6.57 14.86
N GLN A 332 10.29 5.34 15.29
CA GLN A 332 9.72 5.09 16.61
C GLN A 332 10.69 5.47 17.74
N ALA A 333 11.98 5.13 17.60
CA ALA A 333 13.00 5.52 18.56
C ALA A 333 13.07 7.05 18.69
N THR A 334 12.93 7.77 17.58
CA THR A 334 12.91 9.24 17.58
C THR A 334 11.66 9.76 18.27
N LEU A 335 10.49 9.19 17.99
CA LEU A 335 9.24 9.56 18.66
C LEU A 335 9.28 9.35 20.17
N GLN A 336 9.95 8.30 20.64
CA GLN A 336 10.14 8.04 22.08
C GLN A 336 11.10 9.03 22.74
N ALA A 337 11.98 9.66 21.97
CA ALA A 337 12.97 10.60 22.46
C ALA A 337 12.49 12.07 22.43
N VAL A 338 11.30 12.36 21.87
CA VAL A 338 10.77 13.73 21.71
C VAL A 338 9.49 13.93 22.51
N ASN A 339 9.26 15.17 22.93
CA ASN A 339 8.03 15.59 23.59
C ASN A 339 6.99 15.98 22.52
N LEU A 340 6.00 15.13 22.29
CA LEU A 340 4.97 15.36 21.26
C LEU A 340 3.88 16.35 21.68
N GLN A 341 3.77 16.65 22.97
CA GLN A 341 2.83 17.65 23.51
C GLN A 341 3.45 19.06 23.44
N ALA A 342 4.77 19.16 23.58
CA ALA A 342 5.54 20.39 23.38
C ALA A 342 6.77 20.12 22.48
N PRO A 343 6.57 19.92 21.16
CA PRO A 343 7.63 19.63 20.19
C PRO A 343 8.90 20.44 20.35
N MET A 344 8.76 21.76 20.49
CA MET A 344 9.88 22.71 20.54
C MET A 344 10.70 22.61 21.83
N GLU A 345 10.16 21.98 22.86
CA GLU A 345 10.85 21.74 24.12
C GLU A 345 11.65 20.43 24.13
N SER A 346 11.47 19.58 23.11
CA SER A 346 12.21 18.31 22.98
C SER A 346 13.71 18.55 23.02
N GLU A 347 14.44 17.73 23.78
CA GLU A 347 15.91 17.82 23.84
C GLU A 347 16.53 17.69 22.46
N LEU A 348 15.95 16.84 21.59
CA LEU A 348 16.39 16.74 20.19
C LEU A 348 16.38 18.13 19.52
N VAL A 349 15.30 18.92 19.68
CA VAL A 349 15.06 20.26 19.07
C VAL A 349 15.78 21.41 19.78
N ARG A 350 16.06 21.27 21.08
CA ARG A 350 16.75 22.28 21.89
C ARG A 350 18.27 22.19 21.85
N LYS A 351 18.85 21.16 21.23
CA LYS A 351 20.30 20.94 21.09
C LYS A 351 20.96 21.97 20.17
N VAL A 352 20.93 23.23 20.59
CA VAL A 352 21.59 24.39 19.95
C VAL A 352 23.01 24.58 20.49
N ALA A 353 23.37 24.05 21.68
CA ALA A 353 24.70 24.33 22.26
C ALA A 353 25.28 23.35 23.31
N GLN A 354 24.53 22.37 23.83
CA GLN A 354 25.07 21.49 24.90
C GLN A 354 25.39 20.08 24.38
N PRO A 355 26.68 19.74 24.23
CA PRO A 355 27.11 18.41 23.82
C PRO A 355 26.91 17.41 24.96
N HIS A 356 26.29 16.26 24.67
CA HIS A 356 26.39 15.10 25.55
C HIS A 356 27.27 14.04 24.87
N GLY A 357 28.25 13.51 25.60
CA GLY A 357 29.14 12.47 25.08
C GLY A 357 30.03 12.90 23.90
N GLY A 358 30.38 14.19 23.79
CA GLY A 358 31.38 14.67 22.82
C GLY A 358 30.89 14.83 21.37
N VAL A 359 29.58 14.79 21.13
CA VAL A 359 28.98 15.05 19.80
C VAL A 359 28.43 16.49 19.80
N GLY A 360 28.90 17.31 18.85
CA GLY A 360 28.44 18.69 18.66
C GLY A 360 26.94 18.80 18.34
N ALA A 361 26.40 20.02 18.42
CA ALA A 361 25.00 20.32 18.15
C ALA A 361 24.54 19.79 16.77
N LEU A 362 23.28 19.34 16.67
CA LEU A 362 22.70 18.82 15.41
C LEU A 362 22.59 19.93 14.34
N TRP A 363 22.51 21.18 14.78
CA TRP A 363 22.52 22.41 13.97
C TRP A 363 23.36 23.48 14.68
N ALA A 364 24.01 24.33 13.89
CA ALA A 364 24.88 25.38 14.40
C ALA A 364 24.11 26.60 14.94
N GLU A 365 22.90 26.86 14.42
CA GLU A 365 22.11 28.05 14.74
C GLU A 365 20.61 27.74 14.81
N GLU A 366 19.86 28.57 15.52
CA GLU A 366 18.41 28.47 15.66
C GLU A 366 17.64 28.58 14.33
N GLY A 367 18.23 29.20 13.30
CA GLY A 367 17.61 29.37 11.98
C GLY A 367 17.87 28.23 11.00
N SER A 368 18.64 27.20 11.35
CA SER A 368 19.12 26.22 10.35
C SER A 368 17.99 25.39 9.71
N MET A 369 18.20 24.98 8.47
CA MET A 369 17.27 24.13 7.71
C MET A 369 16.98 22.81 8.44
N GLU A 370 18.01 22.21 9.05
CA GLU A 370 17.88 20.96 9.82
C GLU A 370 16.93 21.11 11.01
N ARG A 371 17.03 22.23 11.75
CA ARG A 371 16.11 22.54 12.84
C ARG A 371 14.71 22.81 12.34
N GLN A 372 14.58 23.55 11.23
CA GLN A 372 13.27 23.85 10.62
C GLN A 372 12.57 22.58 10.12
N LEU A 373 13.29 21.64 9.51
CA LEU A 373 12.74 20.36 9.05
C LEU A 373 12.28 19.49 10.22
N LEU A 374 13.09 19.42 11.28
CA LEU A 374 12.71 18.69 12.49
C LEU A 374 11.49 19.34 13.17
N ALA A 375 11.45 20.67 13.22
CA ALA A 375 10.31 21.41 13.78
C ALA A 375 9.04 21.26 12.94
N ALA A 376 9.14 21.37 11.62
CA ALA A 376 8.04 21.15 10.67
C ALA A 376 7.45 19.76 10.83
N TRP A 377 8.33 18.74 10.88
CA TRP A 377 7.91 17.36 11.14
C TRP A 377 7.15 17.24 12.46
N LEU A 378 7.74 17.71 13.57
CA LEU A 378 7.11 17.59 14.88
C LEU A 378 5.82 18.41 15.05
N ASN A 379 5.67 19.50 14.27
CA ASN A 379 4.44 20.27 14.18
C ASN A 379 3.37 19.63 13.27
N GLY A 380 3.65 18.46 12.70
CA GLY A 380 2.70 17.68 11.93
C GLY A 380 2.60 18.09 10.45
N GLU A 381 3.60 18.79 9.91
CA GLU A 381 3.65 19.03 8.46
C GLU A 381 3.69 17.70 7.72
N LYS A 382 2.87 17.61 6.66
CA LYS A 382 2.79 16.42 5.81
C LYS A 382 3.49 16.72 4.49
N LEU A 383 4.14 15.69 3.95
CA LEU A 383 4.60 15.75 2.57
C LEU A 383 3.38 15.58 1.65
N ASP A 384 2.94 16.67 1.01
CA ASP A 384 1.77 16.66 0.13
C ASP A 384 1.96 15.69 -1.05
N ALA A 385 0.84 15.17 -1.58
CA ALA A 385 0.84 14.18 -2.64
C ALA A 385 1.40 14.70 -3.98
N SER A 386 1.39 16.03 -4.21
CA SER A 386 1.88 16.64 -5.45
C SER A 386 3.41 16.64 -5.55
N LEU A 387 4.09 16.77 -4.40
CA LEU A 387 5.54 16.64 -4.24
C LEU A 387 6.03 15.19 -4.25
N ARG A 388 5.13 14.22 -4.07
CA ARG A 388 5.42 12.78 -4.23
C ARG A 388 5.39 12.35 -5.70
N THR A 389 4.58 13.03 -6.54
CA THR A 389 4.35 12.67 -7.95
C THR A 389 5.23 13.40 -8.95
N LEU A 390 5.84 14.50 -8.53
CA LEU A 390 6.86 15.19 -9.30
C LEU A 390 8.20 14.90 -8.62
N LEU A 391 9.25 14.71 -9.42
CA LEU A 391 10.64 14.31 -9.09
C LEU A 391 11.05 14.31 -7.60
N ASP A 392 11.74 13.28 -7.14
CA ASP A 392 12.26 13.11 -5.76
C ASP A 392 12.74 14.43 -5.08
N PHE A 393 11.88 15.07 -4.28
CA PHE A 393 12.15 16.38 -3.65
C PHE A 393 13.27 16.27 -2.60
N GLU A 394 13.36 15.12 -1.91
CA GLU A 394 14.47 14.82 -1.01
C GLU A 394 15.80 14.82 -1.77
N PHE A 395 15.87 14.06 -2.87
CA PHE A 395 17.06 14.01 -3.70
C PHE A 395 17.39 15.39 -4.27
N PHE A 396 16.39 16.19 -4.63
CA PHE A 396 16.59 17.57 -5.05
C PHE A 396 17.26 18.40 -3.97
N VAL A 397 16.76 18.39 -2.73
CA VAL A 397 17.32 19.17 -1.62
C VAL A 397 18.75 18.74 -1.31
N GLN A 398 19.02 17.43 -1.28
CA GLN A 398 20.31 16.91 -0.85
C GLN A 398 21.38 16.96 -1.94
N ASN A 399 21.00 16.73 -3.20
CA ASN A 399 21.96 16.49 -4.29
C ASN A 399 21.93 17.56 -5.37
N ILE A 400 20.79 18.25 -5.57
CA ILE A 400 20.64 19.21 -6.66
C ILE A 400 20.79 20.65 -6.17
N GLN A 401 20.14 21.00 -5.06
CA GLN A 401 20.21 22.33 -4.49
C GLN A 401 21.64 22.82 -4.23
N PRO A 402 22.55 22.01 -3.65
CA PRO A 402 23.95 22.41 -3.50
C PRO A 402 24.65 22.76 -4.83
N ILE A 403 24.27 22.10 -5.94
CA ILE A 403 24.79 22.41 -7.27
C ILE A 403 24.35 23.81 -7.72
N LEU A 404 23.12 24.22 -7.38
CA LEU A 404 22.56 25.51 -7.82
C LEU A 404 23.28 26.72 -7.22
N VAL A 405 23.90 26.57 -6.06
CA VAL A 405 24.65 27.65 -5.38
C VAL A 405 26.16 27.55 -5.57
N LYS A 406 26.65 26.48 -6.19
CA LYS A 406 28.07 26.33 -6.51
C LYS A 406 28.49 27.42 -7.51
N VAL A 407 29.48 28.21 -7.11
CA VAL A 407 30.05 29.29 -7.93
C VAL A 407 30.91 28.65 -9.03
N GLY A 408 30.68 29.06 -10.29
CA GLY A 408 31.45 28.61 -11.44
C GLY A 408 32.73 29.43 -11.67
N GLU A 409 33.48 29.08 -12.71
CA GLU A 409 34.68 29.85 -13.15
C GLU A 409 34.33 31.31 -13.51
N ASP A 410 33.06 31.57 -13.86
CA ASP A 410 32.51 32.90 -14.16
C ASP A 410 32.20 33.74 -12.90
N GLY A 411 32.51 33.24 -11.71
CA GLY A 411 32.24 33.91 -10.44
C GLY A 411 30.76 33.98 -10.06
N SER A 412 29.87 33.30 -10.79
CA SER A 412 28.42 33.31 -10.55
C SER A 412 27.91 31.92 -10.22
N SER A 413 26.84 31.80 -9.42
CA SER A 413 26.09 30.54 -9.21
C SER A 413 24.84 30.49 -10.09
N CYS A 414 24.21 29.32 -10.24
CA CYS A 414 22.91 29.24 -10.91
C CYS A 414 21.89 30.11 -10.16
N ALA A 415 21.86 30.03 -8.83
CA ALA A 415 20.97 30.82 -7.99
C ALA A 415 21.20 32.34 -8.14
N THR A 416 22.45 32.78 -8.30
CA THR A 416 22.76 34.19 -8.55
C THR A 416 22.20 34.66 -9.89
N CYS A 417 22.38 33.88 -10.96
CA CYS A 417 21.85 34.23 -12.28
C CYS A 417 20.32 34.06 -12.37
N HIS A 418 19.74 33.17 -11.57
CA HIS A 418 18.33 32.77 -11.64
C HIS A 418 17.43 33.36 -10.55
N ASN A 419 17.93 34.26 -9.69
CA ASN A 419 17.13 34.85 -8.60
C ASN A 419 15.93 35.69 -9.04
N THR A 420 15.95 36.21 -10.26
CA THR A 420 14.90 37.05 -10.86
C THR A 420 14.40 36.49 -12.19
N HIS A 421 14.86 35.30 -12.57
CA HIS A 421 14.52 34.69 -13.85
C HIS A 421 13.05 34.24 -13.87
N ALA A 422 12.35 34.45 -14.99
CA ALA A 422 10.89 34.28 -15.07
C ALA A 422 10.41 32.82 -14.96
N VAL A 423 11.16 31.88 -15.55
CA VAL A 423 10.77 30.45 -15.60
C VAL A 423 11.48 29.63 -14.52
N PHE A 424 12.82 29.56 -14.58
CA PHE A 424 13.64 28.92 -13.55
C PHE A 424 14.05 29.96 -12.50
N ASN A 425 13.14 30.32 -11.59
CA ASN A 425 13.42 31.26 -10.51
C ASN A 425 13.99 30.54 -9.28
N ILE A 426 15.26 30.79 -8.92
CA ILE A 426 15.92 30.14 -7.79
C ILE A 426 16.27 31.18 -6.72
N ARG A 427 15.74 31.00 -5.51
CA ARG A 427 16.10 31.80 -4.34
C ARG A 427 17.60 31.63 -4.05
N PRO A 428 18.36 32.72 -3.90
CA PRO A 428 19.75 32.63 -3.43
C PRO A 428 19.79 32.14 -1.98
N LEU A 429 20.98 31.76 -1.51
CA LEU A 429 21.19 31.54 -0.08
C LEU A 429 20.88 32.83 0.67
N ARG A 430 20.33 32.68 1.87
CA ARG A 430 20.15 33.78 2.81
C ARG A 430 21.52 34.26 3.30
N SER A 431 21.53 35.36 4.04
CA SER A 431 22.76 35.93 4.62
C SER A 431 23.50 34.97 5.55
N ASP A 432 22.79 34.00 6.13
CA ASP A 432 23.33 32.92 6.96
C ASP A 432 23.90 31.74 6.15
N GLY A 433 23.90 31.82 4.83
CA GLY A 433 24.40 30.76 3.95
C GLY A 433 23.46 29.56 3.83
N THR A 434 22.21 29.67 4.25
CA THR A 434 21.23 28.58 4.22
C THR A 434 19.99 28.88 3.38
N TRP A 435 19.19 27.84 3.12
CA TRP A 435 17.83 27.95 2.58
C TRP A 435 16.82 27.52 3.64
N THR A 436 15.67 28.22 3.68
CA THR A 436 14.51 27.73 4.44
C THR A 436 13.79 26.62 3.66
N LEU A 437 12.91 25.88 4.33
CA LEU A 437 12.03 24.92 3.64
C LEU A 437 11.17 25.60 2.56
N ALA A 438 10.72 26.84 2.80
CA ALA A 438 9.98 27.62 1.82
C ALA A 438 10.85 27.95 0.58
N ASP A 439 12.12 28.30 0.78
CA ASP A 439 13.07 28.54 -0.31
C ASP A 439 13.33 27.25 -1.11
N ALA A 440 13.51 26.12 -0.42
CA ALA A 440 13.70 24.82 -1.05
C ALA A 440 12.47 24.38 -1.88
N ARG A 441 11.25 24.55 -1.34
CA ARG A 441 9.99 24.26 -2.07
C ARG A 441 9.84 25.17 -3.28
N HIS A 442 10.15 26.47 -3.14
CA HIS A 442 10.15 27.42 -4.25
C HIS A 442 11.15 27.00 -5.34
N ASN A 443 12.39 26.69 -4.96
CA ASN A 443 13.45 26.30 -5.87
C ASN A 443 13.09 25.02 -6.63
N TYR A 444 12.54 24.04 -5.92
CA TYR A 444 12.08 22.78 -6.47
C TYR A 444 10.93 22.97 -7.47
N ALA A 445 9.89 23.70 -7.10
CA ALA A 445 8.75 23.97 -7.98
C ALA A 445 9.17 24.70 -9.26
N ASN A 446 10.20 25.57 -9.19
CA ASN A 446 10.76 26.23 -10.36
C ASN A 446 11.70 25.33 -11.16
N ALA A 447 12.42 24.39 -10.53
CA ALA A 447 13.24 23.40 -11.21
C ALA A 447 12.41 22.43 -12.05
N LEU A 448 11.21 22.05 -11.58
CA LEU A 448 10.30 21.22 -12.36
C LEU A 448 9.88 21.85 -13.70
N LYS A 449 9.83 23.18 -13.78
CA LYS A 449 9.46 23.90 -15.02
C LYS A 449 10.50 23.79 -16.14
N VAL A 450 11.70 23.31 -15.81
CA VAL A 450 12.83 23.16 -16.75
C VAL A 450 13.28 21.71 -16.89
N VAL A 451 12.47 20.77 -16.41
CA VAL A 451 12.62 19.33 -16.62
C VAL A 451 11.62 18.87 -17.67
N ASP A 452 12.12 18.11 -18.65
CA ASP A 452 11.30 17.32 -19.56
C ASP A 452 11.24 15.91 -18.99
N VAL A 453 10.03 15.50 -18.64
CA VAL A 453 9.80 14.27 -17.89
C VAL A 453 9.57 13.07 -18.80
N ASP A 454 9.22 13.31 -20.06
CA ASP A 454 8.99 12.27 -21.07
C ASP A 454 10.30 11.98 -21.83
N ASP A 455 11.17 12.99 -21.97
CA ASP A 455 12.55 12.85 -22.43
C ASP A 455 13.53 13.51 -21.44
N PRO A 456 14.06 12.74 -20.45
CA PRO A 456 15.00 13.25 -19.46
C PRO A 456 16.17 14.04 -20.05
N LEU A 457 16.77 13.56 -21.14
CA LEU A 457 17.93 14.20 -21.77
C LEU A 457 17.57 15.53 -22.46
N ASN A 458 16.30 15.73 -22.80
CA ASN A 458 15.80 16.97 -23.34
C ASN A 458 15.58 18.07 -22.27
N SER A 459 15.73 17.75 -20.97
CA SER A 459 15.58 18.71 -19.88
C SER A 459 16.54 19.90 -20.00
N LEU A 460 16.00 21.12 -19.88
CA LEU A 460 16.80 22.36 -19.96
C LEU A 460 17.82 22.46 -18.82
N ILE A 461 17.48 21.93 -17.63
CA ILE A 461 18.39 21.90 -16.47
C ILE A 461 19.63 21.02 -16.72
N LEU A 462 19.59 20.10 -17.69
CA LEU A 462 20.74 19.27 -18.09
C LEU A 462 21.53 19.86 -19.26
N LYS A 463 20.84 20.52 -20.20
CA LYS A 463 21.44 21.03 -21.45
C LYS A 463 22.07 22.41 -21.29
N LYS A 464 21.43 23.34 -20.58
CA LYS A 464 21.91 24.72 -20.50
C LYS A 464 23.22 24.90 -19.72
N PRO A 465 23.43 24.25 -18.55
CA PRO A 465 24.66 24.45 -17.78
C PRO A 465 25.95 24.01 -18.49
N ILE A 466 25.86 23.21 -19.54
CA ILE A 466 27.02 22.77 -20.37
C ILE A 466 27.15 23.54 -21.68
N SER A 467 26.21 24.45 -21.97
CA SER A 467 26.16 25.18 -23.22
C SER A 467 26.89 26.50 -23.09
N ALA A 468 27.70 26.84 -24.09
CA ALA A 468 28.23 28.19 -24.22
C ALA A 468 27.12 29.19 -24.54
N ARG A 469 27.42 30.49 -24.38
CA ARG A 469 26.48 31.59 -24.64
C ARG A 469 25.99 31.66 -26.08
N GLU A 470 26.83 31.24 -27.02
CA GLU A 470 26.53 31.15 -28.45
C GLU A 470 25.74 29.87 -28.81
N GLY A 471 25.51 28.98 -27.84
CA GLY A 471 25.04 27.61 -28.06
C GLY A 471 26.20 26.63 -28.24
N SER A 472 25.99 25.36 -27.90
CA SER A 472 26.93 24.29 -28.21
C SER A 472 26.35 23.41 -29.33
N PRO A 473 27.17 22.91 -30.27
CA PRO A 473 26.73 21.91 -31.26
C PRO A 473 26.06 20.69 -30.62
N ASP A 474 26.46 20.34 -29.40
CA ASP A 474 25.97 19.14 -28.69
C ASP A 474 24.60 19.33 -28.02
N THR A 475 24.19 20.57 -27.75
CA THR A 475 22.97 20.87 -26.97
C THR A 475 21.91 21.62 -27.76
N GLY A 476 22.32 22.38 -28.78
CA GLY A 476 21.43 23.23 -29.58
C GLY A 476 20.73 24.36 -28.83
N VAL A 477 21.05 24.59 -27.55
CA VAL A 477 20.35 25.56 -26.69
C VAL A 477 21.35 26.56 -26.08
N PRO A 478 21.23 27.87 -26.33
CA PRO A 478 22.12 28.86 -25.74
C PRO A 478 21.84 29.05 -24.24
N HIS A 479 22.87 29.40 -23.48
CA HIS A 479 22.78 29.74 -22.06
C HIS A 479 23.57 31.02 -21.76
N ALA A 480 22.91 32.05 -21.24
CA ALA A 480 23.55 33.35 -21.00
C ALA A 480 24.61 33.32 -19.89
N GLY A 481 24.51 32.38 -18.95
CA GLY A 481 25.50 32.17 -17.88
C GLY A 481 26.68 31.31 -18.34
N GLY A 482 27.75 31.27 -17.54
CA GLY A 482 28.93 30.47 -17.84
C GLY A 482 28.65 28.96 -17.86
N VAL A 483 29.53 28.24 -18.56
CA VAL A 483 29.56 26.78 -18.60
C VAL A 483 29.96 26.26 -17.22
N ARG A 484 29.12 25.40 -16.65
CA ARG A 484 29.26 24.85 -15.29
C ARG A 484 30.07 23.57 -15.25
N TRP A 485 30.00 22.77 -16.32
CA TRP A 485 30.85 21.61 -16.52
C TRP A 485 30.96 21.32 -18.03
N ARG A 486 32.12 20.84 -18.47
CA ARG A 486 32.44 20.72 -19.91
C ARG A 486 32.02 19.38 -20.53
N ASP A 487 32.05 18.29 -19.75
CA ASP A 487 31.63 16.96 -20.19
C ASP A 487 30.45 16.44 -19.35
N ARG A 488 29.41 15.95 -20.03
CA ARG A 488 28.22 15.32 -19.42
C ARG A 488 28.56 14.01 -18.72
N ARG A 489 29.48 13.22 -19.29
CA ARG A 489 29.74 11.83 -18.88
C ARG A 489 30.63 11.72 -17.65
N ASP A 490 31.35 12.78 -17.29
CA ASP A 490 32.29 12.75 -16.16
C ASP A 490 31.93 13.70 -15.02
N ALA A 491 31.09 14.72 -15.24
CA ALA A 491 30.67 15.63 -14.19
C ALA A 491 29.70 14.97 -13.19
N ALA A 492 30.09 14.93 -11.92
CA ALA A 492 29.25 14.41 -10.84
C ALA A 492 27.93 15.18 -10.70
N GLU A 493 27.98 16.50 -10.92
CA GLU A 493 26.83 17.40 -10.90
C GLU A 493 25.82 17.07 -11.99
N TRP A 494 26.29 16.78 -13.21
CA TRP A 494 25.42 16.38 -14.31
C TRP A 494 24.77 15.03 -14.04
N LYS A 495 25.56 14.05 -13.54
CA LYS A 495 25.06 12.72 -13.16
C LYS A 495 24.00 12.80 -12.08
N ALA A 496 24.19 13.67 -11.08
CA ALA A 496 23.21 13.89 -10.02
C ALA A 496 21.91 14.48 -10.60
N LEU A 497 21.99 15.53 -11.42
CA LEU A 497 20.82 16.10 -12.11
C LEU A 497 20.11 15.06 -12.98
N TYR A 498 20.85 14.25 -13.73
CA TYR A 498 20.28 13.24 -14.61
C TYR A 498 19.60 12.13 -13.81
N ALA A 499 20.24 11.65 -12.74
CA ALA A 499 19.65 10.67 -11.83
C ALA A 499 18.36 11.20 -11.19
N TRP A 500 18.32 12.49 -10.81
CA TRP A 500 17.12 13.12 -10.28
C TRP A 500 15.96 13.12 -11.28
N VAL A 501 16.23 13.51 -12.53
CA VAL A 501 15.24 13.50 -13.61
C VAL A 501 14.78 12.07 -13.95
N GLN A 502 15.71 11.10 -13.94
CA GLN A 502 15.43 9.69 -14.22
C GLN A 502 14.71 8.94 -13.11
N ARG A 503 14.80 9.37 -11.84
CA ARG A 503 14.18 8.67 -10.70
C ARG A 503 12.64 8.56 -10.76
N ARG A 504 11.98 9.13 -11.77
CA ARG A 504 10.58 8.83 -12.14
C ARG A 504 10.42 7.52 -12.95
N LEU A 505 11.46 7.01 -13.59
CA LEU A 505 11.38 5.86 -14.52
C LEU A 505 11.30 4.48 -13.83
N LEU A 506 11.19 4.42 -12.51
CA LEU A 506 10.80 3.19 -11.83
C LEU A 506 9.28 3.02 -12.00
N LYS A 507 8.92 2.33 -13.10
CA LYS A 507 7.58 1.77 -13.32
C LYS A 507 7.23 0.76 -12.26
#